data_AF-A0A344PNR5-F1
#
_entry.id   AF-A0A344PNR5-F1
#
_cell.length_a   1.000
_cell.length_b   1.000
_cell.length_c   1.000
_cell.angle_alpha   90.00
_cell.angle_beta   90.00
_cell.angle_gamma   90.00
#
_symmetry.space_group_name_H-M   'P 1'
#
loop_
_entity.id
_entity.type
_entity.pdbx_description
1 polymer ?
#
loop_
_entity_poly.entity_id
_entity_poly.type
_entity_poly.pdbx_seq_one_letter_code
_entity_poly.pdbx_strand_id
1 'polypeptide(L)'
;MAVLLPLPALAQDDNPPAPAPPSGAARSDAALLRGLDKITGTTRDMPLKVGEATNFGRLEVRLGECRYPADDPDSDAFAELTITDSIRKQTVFAGWMIASSPALSALDDARYDIWVVNCVTGKAPLQFEPDPVPPEDGETAADAEADLGETAPIQP
;
A
#
# COMPACT_ATOMS: atom_id res chain seq x y z
N MET A 1 67.34 -4.75 -16.77
CA MET A 1 65.97 -4.49 -17.23
C MET A 1 65.02 -5.38 -16.43
N ALA A 2 64.30 -4.81 -15.47
CA ALA A 2 63.29 -5.54 -14.69
C ALA A 2 61.91 -5.11 -15.22
N VAL A 3 61.15 -6.06 -15.73
CA VAL A 3 59.81 -5.81 -16.29
C VAL A 3 58.81 -5.94 -15.14
N LEU A 4 58.27 -4.81 -14.70
CA LEU A 4 57.13 -4.74 -13.78
C LEU A 4 55.88 -5.18 -14.55
N LEU A 5 55.35 -6.36 -14.23
CA LEU A 5 54.03 -6.78 -14.71
C LEU A 5 52.97 -6.21 -13.76
N PRO A 6 51.92 -5.53 -14.26
CA PRO A 6 50.83 -5.06 -13.42
C PRO A 6 49.98 -6.24 -12.94
N LEU A 7 49.65 -6.26 -11.66
CA LEU A 7 48.66 -7.20 -11.12
C LEU A 7 47.27 -6.85 -11.69
N PRO A 8 46.45 -7.86 -12.04
CA PRO A 8 45.06 -7.62 -12.38
C PRO A 8 44.33 -7.16 -11.12
N ALA A 9 43.71 -5.97 -11.19
CA ALA A 9 42.78 -5.53 -10.17
C ALA A 9 41.54 -6.42 -10.23
N LEU A 10 41.28 -7.20 -9.17
CA LEU A 10 39.98 -7.82 -8.97
C LEU A 10 39.01 -6.70 -8.62
N ALA A 11 38.14 -6.33 -9.56
CA ALA A 11 37.00 -5.48 -9.24
C ALA A 11 36.13 -6.23 -8.23
N GLN A 12 36.05 -5.72 -7.01
CA GLN A 12 35.06 -6.15 -6.04
C GLN A 12 33.72 -5.57 -6.54
N ASP A 13 32.82 -6.44 -6.98
CA ASP A 13 31.45 -6.07 -7.27
C ASP A 13 30.77 -5.79 -5.92
N ASP A 14 30.92 -4.55 -5.44
CA ASP A 14 30.37 -4.04 -4.17
C ASP A 14 28.85 -3.82 -4.24
N ASN A 15 28.15 -4.44 -5.20
CA ASN A 15 26.70 -4.35 -5.30
C ASN A 15 26.07 -5.37 -4.35
N PRO A 16 25.45 -4.94 -3.23
CA PRO A 16 24.80 -5.86 -2.32
C PRO A 16 23.68 -6.62 -3.06
N PRO A 17 23.47 -7.91 -2.76
CA PRO A 17 22.36 -8.66 -3.34
C PRO A 17 21.05 -7.95 -3.01
N ALA A 18 20.14 -7.92 -3.99
CA ALA A 18 18.81 -7.37 -3.79
C ALA A 18 18.14 -8.05 -2.57
N PRO A 19 17.36 -7.29 -1.78
CA PRO A 19 16.69 -7.85 -0.61
C PRO A 19 15.81 -9.04 -1.00
N ALA A 20 15.81 -10.08 -0.18
CA ALA A 20 15.04 -11.31 -0.38
C ALA A 20 14.54 -11.82 0.97
N PRO A 21 13.41 -12.56 1.01
CA PRO A 21 12.88 -13.14 2.23
C PRO A 21 13.85 -14.19 2.83
N PRO A 22 13.91 -14.32 4.17
CA PRO A 22 14.73 -15.32 4.82
C PRO A 22 14.20 -16.75 4.54
N SER A 23 15.09 -17.75 4.65
CA SER A 23 14.77 -19.16 4.33
C SER A 23 13.67 -19.79 5.19
N GLY A 24 13.35 -19.20 6.34
CA GLY A 24 12.27 -19.64 7.25
C GLY A 24 10.96 -18.86 7.10
N ALA A 25 10.84 -17.99 6.09
CA ALA A 25 9.62 -17.23 5.88
C ALA A 25 8.47 -18.12 5.38
N ALA A 26 7.33 -18.05 6.05
CA ALA A 26 6.09 -18.69 5.62
C ALA A 26 5.43 -17.90 4.48
N ARG A 27 4.53 -18.53 3.73
CA ARG A 27 3.81 -17.93 2.60
C ARG A 27 2.39 -17.52 2.98
N SER A 28 1.90 -16.47 2.36
CA SER A 28 0.51 -16.01 2.42
C SER A 28 -0.08 -15.93 1.03
N ASP A 29 -1.39 -16.15 0.91
CA ASP A 29 -2.14 -16.04 -0.34
C ASP A 29 -2.52 -14.60 -0.69
N ALA A 30 -2.26 -13.64 0.19
CA ALA A 30 -2.58 -12.23 -0.03
C ALA A 30 -1.61 -11.28 0.71
N ALA A 31 -1.54 -10.06 0.19
CA ALA A 31 -0.79 -8.95 0.76
C ALA A 31 -1.67 -7.70 0.85
N LEU A 32 -1.44 -6.87 1.86
CA LEU A 32 -1.90 -5.49 1.89
C LEU A 32 -0.79 -4.60 1.36
N LEU A 33 -1.07 -3.91 0.27
CA LEU A 33 -0.19 -2.87 -0.27
C LEU A 33 -0.77 -1.50 0.04
N ARG A 34 0.07 -0.49 0.17
CA ARG A 34 -0.34 0.91 0.28
C ARG A 34 0.27 1.72 -0.84
N GLY A 35 -0.55 2.50 -1.52
CA GLY A 35 -0.13 3.47 -2.52
C GLY A 35 -0.22 4.89 -1.97
N LEU A 36 0.72 5.75 -2.34
CA LEU A 36 0.74 7.19 -2.07
C LEU A 36 0.75 7.96 -3.39
N ASP A 37 -0.15 8.92 -3.54
CA ASP A 37 0.02 10.00 -4.53
C ASP A 37 0.84 11.13 -3.89
N LYS A 38 2.10 11.27 -4.31
CA LYS A 38 3.06 12.25 -3.79
C LYS A 38 2.62 13.70 -4.08
N ILE A 39 1.71 13.91 -5.03
CA ILE A 39 1.21 15.25 -5.39
C ILE A 39 0.05 15.66 -4.48
N THR A 40 -0.86 14.74 -4.15
CA THR A 40 -2.03 15.04 -3.30
C THR A 40 -1.81 14.69 -1.83
N GLY A 41 -0.78 13.89 -1.52
CA GLY A 41 -0.55 13.33 -0.18
C GLY A 41 -1.52 12.22 0.20
N THR A 42 -2.35 11.74 -0.72
CA THR A 42 -3.40 10.75 -0.41
C THR A 42 -2.84 9.34 -0.44
N THR A 43 -3.11 8.56 0.61
CA THR A 43 -2.80 7.13 0.67
C THR A 43 -4.01 6.26 0.43
N ARG A 44 -3.83 5.10 -0.20
CA ARG A 44 -4.89 4.09 -0.38
C ARG A 44 -4.34 2.70 -0.14
N ASP A 45 -5.10 1.92 0.64
CA ASP A 45 -4.83 0.51 0.86
C ASP A 45 -5.43 -0.35 -0.24
N MET A 46 -4.67 -1.37 -0.63
CA MET A 46 -4.94 -2.25 -1.76
C MET A 46 -4.65 -3.68 -1.32
N PRO A 47 -5.67 -4.41 -0.84
CA PRO A 47 -5.54 -5.84 -0.62
C PRO A 47 -5.49 -6.55 -1.98
N LEU A 48 -4.45 -7.35 -2.22
CA LEU A 48 -4.30 -8.18 -3.42
C LEU A 48 -4.07 -9.62 -3.02
N LYS A 49 -4.66 -10.56 -3.77
CA LYS A 49 -4.25 -11.97 -3.69
C LYS A 49 -3.03 -12.22 -4.56
N VAL A 50 -2.29 -13.26 -4.21
CA VAL A 50 -1.14 -13.73 -5.00
C VAL A 50 -1.61 -14.07 -6.43
N GLY A 51 -0.92 -13.52 -7.42
CA GLY A 51 -1.24 -13.64 -8.84
C GLY A 51 -2.20 -12.58 -9.36
N GLU A 52 -2.87 -11.80 -8.51
CA GLU A 52 -3.74 -10.70 -8.92
C GLU A 52 -2.97 -9.42 -9.25
N ALA A 53 -3.63 -8.55 -10.01
CA ALA A 53 -3.17 -7.19 -10.28
C ALA A 53 -4.27 -6.17 -9.95
N THR A 54 -3.86 -4.97 -9.55
CA THR A 54 -4.75 -3.82 -9.37
C THR A 54 -4.14 -2.58 -10.01
N ASN A 55 -4.94 -1.54 -10.19
CA ASN A 55 -4.48 -0.26 -10.68
C ASN A 55 -4.39 0.77 -9.55
N PHE A 56 -3.29 1.53 -9.54
CA PHE A 56 -3.12 2.73 -8.72
C PHE A 56 -2.71 3.90 -9.61
N GLY A 57 -3.68 4.75 -9.94
CA GLY A 57 -3.50 5.81 -10.93
C GLY A 57 -3.16 5.22 -12.30
N ARG A 58 -1.92 5.43 -12.77
CA ARG A 58 -1.42 4.90 -14.05
C ARG A 58 -0.61 3.60 -13.92
N LEU A 59 -0.36 3.16 -12.69
CA LEU A 59 0.47 1.99 -12.42
C LEU A 59 -0.42 0.76 -12.29
N GLU A 60 -0.11 -0.28 -13.05
CA GLU A 60 -0.60 -1.64 -12.82
C GLU A 60 0.35 -2.34 -11.84
N VAL A 61 -0.18 -2.81 -10.72
CA VAL A 61 0.55 -3.41 -9.60
C VAL A 61 0.16 -4.87 -9.51
N ARG A 62 1.12 -5.78 -9.70
CA ARG A 62 0.88 -7.23 -9.64
C ARG A 62 1.62 -7.84 -8.46
N LEU A 63 0.92 -8.67 -7.69
CA LEU A 63 1.50 -9.44 -6.58
C LEU A 63 1.96 -10.81 -7.08
N GLY A 64 3.26 -11.09 -6.96
CA GLY A 64 3.87 -12.37 -7.32
C GLY A 64 3.82 -13.37 -6.16
N GLU A 65 4.31 -12.98 -4.98
CA GLU A 65 4.32 -13.80 -3.78
C GLU A 65 4.31 -12.89 -2.53
N CYS A 66 3.75 -13.36 -1.42
CA CYS A 66 3.86 -12.71 -0.11
C CYS A 66 4.40 -13.69 0.91
N ARG A 67 5.46 -13.31 1.64
CA ARG A 67 6.05 -14.08 2.72
C ARG A 67 6.18 -13.27 4.01
N TYR A 68 6.18 -13.94 5.14
CA TYR A 68 6.28 -13.34 6.47
C TYR A 68 7.12 -14.23 7.40
N PRO A 69 7.74 -13.69 8.46
CA PRO A 69 8.46 -14.50 9.45
C PRO A 69 7.51 -15.50 10.13
N ALA A 70 7.81 -16.80 10.08
CA ALA A 70 6.90 -17.82 10.62
C ALA A 70 6.74 -17.73 12.15
N ASP A 71 7.78 -17.31 12.86
CA ASP A 71 7.79 -17.15 14.31
C ASP A 71 6.98 -15.92 14.79
N ASP A 72 6.94 -14.85 13.98
CA ASP A 72 6.20 -13.62 14.27
C ASP A 72 5.62 -13.01 12.97
N PRO A 73 4.39 -13.38 12.58
CA PRO A 73 3.77 -12.98 11.32
C PRO A 73 3.51 -11.50 11.13
N ASP A 74 3.43 -10.75 12.23
CA ASP A 74 3.13 -9.31 12.21
C ASP A 74 4.42 -8.45 12.24
N SER A 75 5.60 -9.07 12.41
CA SER A 75 6.88 -8.37 12.55
C SER A 75 7.40 -7.76 11.25
N ASP A 76 7.21 -8.46 10.13
CA ASP A 76 7.64 -7.99 8.80
C ASP A 76 6.86 -8.70 7.69
N ALA A 77 6.95 -8.15 6.48
CA ALA A 77 6.41 -8.76 5.28
C ALA A 77 7.33 -8.54 4.08
N PHE A 78 7.41 -9.58 3.25
CA PHE A 78 8.21 -9.62 2.04
C PHE A 78 7.26 -9.88 0.88
N ALA A 79 7.11 -8.91 -0.03
CA ALA A 79 6.26 -9.08 -1.20
C ALA A 79 7.09 -9.01 -2.47
N GLU A 80 6.95 -10.01 -3.34
CA GLU A 80 7.44 -9.93 -4.71
C GLU A 80 6.39 -9.17 -5.54
N LEU A 81 6.78 -8.01 -6.08
CA LEU A 81 5.90 -7.16 -6.86
C LEU A 81 6.44 -6.95 -8.27
N THR A 82 5.54 -6.79 -9.21
CA THR A 82 5.84 -6.24 -10.54
C THR A 82 4.92 -5.06 -10.79
N ILE A 83 5.49 -3.88 -11.04
CA ILE A 83 4.76 -2.63 -11.23
C ILE A 83 5.08 -2.08 -12.62
N THR A 84 4.04 -1.84 -13.41
CA THR A 84 4.16 -1.37 -14.78
C THR A 84 3.43 -0.05 -14.95
N ASP A 85 4.08 0.94 -15.55
CA ASP A 85 3.43 2.17 -16.01
C ASP A 85 2.69 1.88 -17.31
N SER A 86 1.36 1.93 -17.27
CA SER A 86 0.49 1.59 -18.41
C SER A 86 0.55 2.63 -19.54
N ILE A 87 0.95 3.86 -19.24
CA ILE A 87 1.09 4.94 -20.24
C ILE A 87 2.43 4.79 -20.96
N ARG A 88 3.51 4.58 -20.20
CA ARG A 88 4.87 4.41 -20.76
C ARG A 88 5.13 2.99 -21.27
N LYS A 89 4.28 2.02 -20.90
CA LYS A 89 4.42 0.59 -21.16
C LYS A 89 5.77 0.05 -20.68
N GLN A 90 6.19 0.50 -19.51
CA GLN A 90 7.49 0.18 -18.92
C GLN A 90 7.29 -0.36 -17.51
N THR A 91 8.00 -1.45 -17.18
CA THR A 91 8.11 -1.92 -15.80
C THR A 91 8.99 -0.95 -15.01
N VAL A 92 8.40 -0.32 -14.00
CA VAL A 92 9.05 0.67 -13.13
C VAL A 92 9.57 0.04 -11.83
N PHE A 93 9.09 -1.15 -11.49
CA PHE A 93 9.62 -1.96 -10.39
C PHE A 93 9.39 -3.44 -10.65
N ALA A 94 10.38 -4.28 -10.36
CA ALA A 94 10.23 -5.73 -10.33
C ALA A 94 11.21 -6.31 -9.31
N GLY A 95 10.69 -6.98 -8.28
CA GLY A 95 11.52 -7.60 -7.25
C GLY A 95 10.79 -7.75 -5.92
N TRP A 96 11.56 -8.15 -4.91
CA TRP A 96 11.09 -8.23 -3.54
C TRP A 96 11.15 -6.87 -2.87
N MET A 97 10.17 -6.61 -2.02
CA MET A 97 10.09 -5.44 -1.18
C MET A 97 9.83 -5.87 0.26
N ILE A 98 10.45 -5.17 1.21
CA ILE A 98 10.39 -5.44 2.65
C ILE A 98 9.57 -4.34 3.32
N ALA A 99 8.54 -4.71 4.09
CA ALA A 99 7.66 -3.74 4.76
C ALA A 99 8.41 -2.88 5.79
N SER A 100 9.35 -3.49 6.53
CA SER A 100 10.19 -2.77 7.49
C SER A 100 11.23 -1.84 6.85
N SER A 101 11.56 -2.02 5.56
CA SER A 101 12.58 -1.23 4.86
C SER A 101 12.26 -1.01 3.37
N PRO A 102 11.15 -0.34 3.01
CA PRO A 102 10.73 -0.19 1.61
C PRO A 102 11.74 0.59 0.77
N ALA A 103 12.50 1.50 1.40
CA ALA A 103 13.53 2.31 0.73
C ALA A 103 14.67 1.47 0.12
N LEU A 104 14.91 0.23 0.60
CA LEU A 104 15.89 -0.69 0.00
C LEU A 104 15.41 -1.28 -1.33
N SER A 105 14.13 -1.13 -1.64
CA SER A 105 13.46 -1.64 -2.84
C SER A 105 12.50 -0.59 -3.36
N ALA A 106 12.96 0.65 -3.47
CA ALA A 106 12.10 1.78 -3.80
C ALA A 106 11.50 1.65 -5.21
N LEU A 107 10.21 1.97 -5.33
CA LEU A 107 9.55 2.18 -6.61
C LEU A 107 10.06 3.49 -7.23
N ASP A 108 10.59 3.41 -8.45
CA ASP A 108 11.05 4.58 -9.20
C ASP A 108 9.90 5.20 -10.01
N ASP A 109 9.04 5.98 -9.33
CA ASP A 109 8.01 6.78 -9.97
C ASP A 109 7.90 8.20 -9.39
N ALA A 110 7.76 9.19 -10.27
CA ALA A 110 7.75 10.61 -9.89
C ALA A 110 6.51 11.04 -9.11
N ARG A 111 5.36 10.37 -9.32
CA ARG A 111 4.08 10.76 -8.71
C ARG A 111 3.60 9.75 -7.70
N TYR A 112 3.78 8.47 -7.95
CA TYR A 112 3.26 7.42 -7.09
C TYR A 112 4.37 6.76 -6.29
N ASP A 113 4.05 6.34 -5.08
CA ASP A 113 4.85 5.38 -4.31
C ASP A 113 3.95 4.21 -3.94
N ILE A 114 4.48 2.99 -3.93
CA ILE A 114 3.72 1.79 -3.55
C ILE A 114 4.63 0.93 -2.71
N TRP A 115 4.13 0.51 -1.55
CA TRP A 115 4.86 -0.40 -0.68
C TRP A 115 3.98 -1.49 -0.07
N VAL A 116 4.63 -2.59 0.33
CA VAL A 116 3.98 -3.65 1.12
C VAL A 116 3.81 -3.18 2.57
N VAL A 117 2.63 -3.43 3.13
CA VAL A 117 2.30 -3.15 4.53
C VAL A 117 2.41 -4.42 5.35
N ASN A 118 1.69 -5.48 4.95
CA ASN A 118 1.76 -6.81 5.58
C ASN A 118 1.31 -7.91 4.62
N CYS A 119 1.55 -9.17 5.00
CA CYS A 119 0.89 -10.32 4.40
C CYS A 119 -0.42 -10.62 5.16
N VAL A 120 -1.50 -10.93 4.45
CA VAL A 120 -2.81 -11.22 5.05
C VAL A 120 -2.86 -12.69 5.49
N THR A 121 -2.57 -12.94 6.75
CA THR A 121 -2.42 -14.30 7.31
C THR A 121 -3.74 -14.90 7.83
N GLY A 122 -4.84 -14.82 7.08
CA GLY A 122 -6.14 -15.43 7.44
C GLY A 122 -6.81 -14.92 8.72
N LYS A 123 -6.07 -14.21 9.58
CA LYS A 123 -6.56 -13.27 10.56
C LYS A 123 -6.98 -12.05 9.75
N ALA A 124 -8.28 -11.79 9.70
CA ALA A 124 -8.83 -10.63 9.01
C ALA A 124 -8.00 -9.38 9.36
N PRO A 125 -7.75 -8.47 8.40
CA PRO A 125 -7.05 -7.24 8.73
C PRO A 125 -7.83 -6.59 9.88
N LEU A 126 -7.11 -6.06 10.87
CA LEU A 126 -7.68 -5.10 11.80
C LEU A 126 -8.20 -3.95 10.94
N GLN A 127 -9.45 -4.04 10.51
CA GLN A 127 -10.13 -2.99 9.80
C GLN A 127 -10.10 -1.80 10.76
N PHE A 128 -9.38 -0.75 10.38
CA PHE A 128 -9.69 0.57 10.88
C PHE A 128 -11.02 0.93 10.22
N GLU A 129 -12.13 0.44 10.79
CA GLU A 129 -13.43 1.04 10.56
C GLU A 129 -13.27 2.51 10.97
N PRO A 130 -13.47 3.49 10.09
CA PRO A 130 -13.51 4.87 10.52
C PRO A 130 -14.65 4.99 11.54
N ASP A 131 -14.35 5.47 12.74
CA ASP A 131 -15.37 5.78 13.74
C ASP A 131 -16.45 6.64 13.06
N PRO A 132 -17.74 6.29 13.20
CA PRO A 132 -18.81 7.08 12.60
C PRO A 132 -18.71 8.50 13.13
N VAL A 133 -18.41 9.46 12.26
CA VAL A 133 -18.42 10.88 12.59
C VAL A 133 -19.87 11.20 13.01
N PRO A 134 -20.14 11.52 14.28
CA PRO A 134 -21.48 11.94 14.68
C PRO A 134 -21.83 13.22 13.90
N PRO A 135 -23.09 13.39 13.47
CA PRO A 135 -23.50 14.62 12.81
C PRO A 135 -23.22 15.80 13.76
N GLU A 136 -22.46 16.78 13.26
CA GLU A 136 -22.32 18.06 13.95
C GLU A 136 -23.69 18.74 13.90
N ASP A 137 -24.33 18.85 15.06
CA ASP A 137 -25.66 19.44 15.20
C ASP A 137 -25.62 20.91 14.75
N GLY A 138 -26.09 21.15 13.53
CA GLY A 138 -26.28 22.48 13.00
C GLY A 138 -27.36 23.23 13.80
N GLU A 139 -26.94 24.33 14.41
CA GLU A 139 -27.76 25.39 14.96
C GLU A 139 -28.94 25.75 14.03
N THR A 140 -30.16 25.44 14.45
CA THR A 140 -31.36 25.98 13.80
C THR A 140 -31.66 27.37 14.38
N ALA A 141 -31.21 28.39 13.68
CA ALA A 141 -31.87 29.70 13.69
C ALA A 141 -32.96 29.69 12.61
N ALA A 142 -34.22 29.65 13.04
CA ALA A 142 -35.37 30.09 12.25
C ALA A 142 -36.51 30.46 13.19
N ASP A 143 -36.51 31.75 13.54
CA ASP A 143 -37.64 32.48 14.12
C ASP A 143 -38.74 32.71 13.07
N ALA A 144 -39.98 32.92 13.56
CA ALA A 144 -41.23 33.29 12.86
C ALA A 144 -41.87 32.17 12.00
N GLU A 145 -43.16 31.83 12.13
CA GLU A 145 -44.31 32.75 12.16
C GLU A 145 -45.44 32.27 13.08
N ALA A 146 -46.11 33.23 13.70
CA ALA A 146 -47.40 33.09 14.38
C ALA A 146 -48.49 33.68 13.49
N ASP A 147 -49.60 32.95 13.24
CA ASP A 147 -50.94 33.48 12.93
C ASP A 147 -51.97 32.32 12.92
N LEU A 148 -52.76 32.13 13.98
CA LEU A 148 -54.22 32.38 14.06
C LEU A 148 -55.01 31.80 12.87
N GLY A 149 -55.79 30.71 12.97
CA GLY A 149 -56.98 30.51 13.79
C GLY A 149 -58.09 29.90 12.90
N GLU A 150 -59.00 29.11 13.48
CA GLU A 150 -60.47 29.02 13.18
C GLU A 150 -61.04 27.60 13.45
N THR A 151 -61.69 27.47 14.62
CA THR A 151 -63.00 26.88 14.93
C THR A 151 -63.44 25.46 14.47
N ALA A 152 -63.86 24.67 15.46
CA ALA A 152 -64.41 23.31 15.49
C ALA A 152 -65.89 23.18 15.02
N PRO A 153 -66.67 22.13 15.38
CA PRO A 153 -66.57 20.66 15.20
C PRO A 153 -67.85 20.07 14.53
N ILE A 154 -67.90 18.78 14.17
CA ILE A 154 -69.12 17.91 14.31
C ILE A 154 -68.69 16.44 14.40
N GLN A 155 -69.14 15.75 15.46
CA GLN A 155 -69.25 14.27 15.54
C GLN A 155 -70.74 13.89 15.36
N PRO A 156 -71.06 12.70 14.85
CA PRO A 156 -72.43 12.17 14.85
C PRO A 156 -72.90 11.71 16.23
#